data_AF-A0A7X1ZTR7-F1
#
_entry.id   AF-A0A7X1ZTR7-F1
#
_cell.length_a   1.000
_cell.length_b   1.000
_cell.length_c   1.000
_cell.angle_alpha   90.00
_cell.angle_beta   90.00
_cell.angle_gamma   90.00
#
_symmetry.space_group_name_H-M   'P 1'
#
loop_
_entity.id
_entity.type
_entity.pdbx_description
1 polymer ?
#
loop_
_entity_poly.entity_id
_entity_poly.type
_entity_poly.pdbx_seq_one_letter_code
_entity_poly.pdbx_strand_id
1 'polypeptide(L)'
;MPRDKVSAKIEADAKARVKEIQAEFAERCKKLETEQEERKKACREETKRLAAAEEERLKREILSEARLAARREILAAKHQLIEETLKRAAEKFTKSRNYETLLARIVAEQGSRTRVLLSAADCKRFAKSVWAKRADEAPIKGGVILRTPAKDLNFSIDAAFEALGEELTLQIAEILYSNEKTPPRKSTSKQGKKR
;
A
#
# COMPACT_ATOMS: atom_id res chain seq x y z
N MET A 1 81.68 -63.72 9.47
CA MET A 1 80.49 -63.17 8.78
C MET A 1 80.17 -61.77 9.33
N PRO A 2 80.68 -60.67 8.74
CA PRO A 2 80.40 -59.31 9.19
C PRO A 2 79.08 -58.71 8.64
N ARG A 3 78.47 -59.35 7.64
CA ARG A 3 77.27 -58.86 6.94
C ARG A 3 76.01 -58.87 7.82
N ASP A 4 75.82 -59.88 8.67
CA ASP A 4 74.57 -60.05 9.43
C ASP A 4 74.33 -58.97 10.50
N LYS A 5 75.40 -58.41 11.09
CA LYS A 5 75.30 -57.30 12.05
C LYS A 5 74.93 -55.96 11.40
N VAL A 6 75.29 -55.76 10.13
CA VAL A 6 74.93 -54.56 9.37
C VAL A 6 73.47 -54.64 8.94
N SER A 7 73.01 -55.80 8.47
CA SER A 7 71.61 -56.07 8.12
C SER A 7 70.66 -55.83 9.32
N ALA A 8 71.01 -56.36 10.50
CA ALA A 8 70.20 -56.20 11.70
C ALA A 8 70.12 -54.74 12.19
N LYS A 9 71.21 -53.96 12.02
CA LYS A 9 71.19 -52.52 12.31
C LYS A 9 70.29 -51.75 11.35
N ILE A 10 70.33 -52.08 10.05
CA ILE A 10 69.48 -51.44 9.04
C ILE A 10 68.01 -51.75 9.30
N GLU A 11 67.65 -52.98 9.68
CA GLU A 11 66.28 -53.33 10.05
C GLU A 11 65.78 -52.62 11.31
N ALA A 12 66.64 -52.46 12.32
CA ALA A 12 66.30 -51.72 13.53
C ALA A 12 66.08 -50.22 13.23
N ASP A 13 66.94 -49.63 12.39
CA ASP A 13 66.86 -48.23 11.99
C ASP A 13 65.63 -47.97 11.09
N ALA A 14 65.28 -48.92 10.22
CA ALA A 14 64.05 -48.89 9.43
C ALA A 14 62.79 -48.99 10.31
N LYS A 15 62.78 -49.88 11.31
CA LYS A 15 61.66 -50.00 12.26
C LYS A 15 61.50 -48.76 13.14
N ALA A 16 62.60 -48.12 13.54
CA ALA A 16 62.58 -46.87 14.30
C ALA A 16 61.95 -45.74 13.46
N ARG A 17 62.38 -45.57 12.21
CA ARG A 17 61.81 -44.59 11.27
C ARG A 17 60.32 -44.84 11.00
N VAL A 18 59.91 -46.09 10.84
CA VAL A 18 58.47 -46.42 10.67
C VAL A 18 57.66 -46.01 11.91
N LYS A 19 58.18 -46.20 13.12
CA LYS A 19 57.51 -45.78 14.36
C LYS A 19 57.43 -44.26 14.49
N GLU A 20 58.49 -43.53 14.15
CA GLU A 20 58.47 -42.06 14.14
C GLU A 20 57.44 -41.53 13.14
N ILE A 21 57.43 -42.09 11.92
CA ILE A 21 56.45 -41.72 10.88
C ILE A 21 55.02 -42.00 11.38
N GLN A 22 54.77 -43.17 11.99
CA GLN A 22 53.45 -43.49 12.54
C GLN A 22 53.03 -42.55 13.68
N ALA A 23 53.95 -42.16 14.55
CA ALA A 23 53.69 -41.20 15.62
C ALA A 23 53.35 -39.81 15.06
N GLU A 24 54.12 -39.32 14.07
CA GLU A 24 53.84 -38.06 13.39
C GLU A 24 52.48 -38.09 12.67
N PHE A 25 52.15 -39.18 11.97
CA PHE A 25 50.85 -39.33 11.31
C PHE A 25 49.71 -39.35 12.33
N ALA A 26 49.87 -40.05 13.46
CA ALA A 26 48.86 -40.08 14.51
C ALA A 26 48.64 -38.69 15.13
N GLU A 27 49.69 -37.90 15.36
CA GLU A 27 49.55 -36.52 15.83
C GLU A 27 48.89 -35.61 14.79
N ARG A 28 49.27 -35.74 13.50
CA ARG A 28 48.65 -34.98 12.41
C ARG A 28 47.17 -35.33 12.25
N CYS A 29 46.79 -36.61 12.35
CA CYS A 29 45.39 -37.04 12.32
C CYS A 29 44.59 -36.43 13.47
N LYS A 30 45.12 -36.48 14.70
CA LYS A 30 44.45 -35.87 15.87
C LYS A 30 44.28 -34.36 15.71
N LYS A 31 45.31 -33.65 15.24
CA LYS A 31 45.22 -32.19 14.96
C LYS A 31 44.18 -31.88 13.89
N LEU A 32 44.15 -32.68 12.82
CA LEU A 32 43.16 -32.53 11.75
C LEU A 32 41.74 -32.78 12.27
N GLU A 33 41.53 -33.80 13.09
CA GLU A 33 40.24 -34.09 13.70
C GLU A 33 39.76 -32.95 14.61
N THR A 34 40.63 -32.41 15.45
CA THR A 34 40.30 -31.26 16.31
C THR A 34 39.95 -30.03 15.49
N GLU A 35 40.73 -29.71 14.45
CA GLU A 35 40.44 -28.57 13.58
C GLU A 35 39.11 -28.74 12.83
N GLN A 36 38.81 -29.95 12.35
CA GLN A 36 37.56 -30.23 11.66
C GLN A 36 36.36 -30.13 12.61
N GLU A 37 36.51 -30.59 13.85
CA GLU A 37 35.43 -30.50 14.84
C GLU A 37 35.18 -29.04 15.26
N GLU A 38 36.23 -28.23 15.42
CA GLU A 38 36.12 -26.80 15.65
C GLU A 38 35.47 -26.07 14.47
N ARG A 39 35.87 -26.38 13.23
CA ARG A 39 35.24 -25.81 12.02
C ARG A 39 33.77 -26.21 11.91
N LYS A 40 33.41 -27.45 12.23
CA LYS A 40 32.01 -27.89 12.26
C LYS A 40 31.20 -27.13 13.32
N LYS A 41 31.77 -26.92 14.51
CA LYS A 41 31.12 -26.14 15.57
C LYS A 41 30.91 -24.69 15.16
N ALA A 42 31.96 -24.03 14.65
CA ALA A 42 31.90 -22.66 14.17
C ALA A 42 30.85 -22.50 13.04
N CYS A 43 30.85 -23.40 12.06
CA CYS A 43 29.87 -23.39 10.97
C CYS A 43 28.43 -23.59 11.47
N ARG A 44 28.22 -24.49 12.44
CA ARG A 44 26.90 -24.68 13.07
C ARG A 44 26.43 -23.45 13.83
N GLU A 45 27.31 -22.79 14.57
CA GLU A 45 26.99 -21.56 15.30
C GLU A 45 26.68 -20.41 14.35
N GLU A 46 27.47 -20.25 13.30
CA GLU A 46 27.23 -19.24 12.26
C GLU A 46 25.89 -19.50 11.55
N THR A 47 25.62 -20.75 11.16
CA THR A 47 24.34 -21.13 10.53
C THR A 47 23.16 -20.84 11.47
N LYS A 48 23.28 -21.17 12.76
CA LYS A 48 22.24 -20.85 13.76
C LYS A 48 22.03 -19.35 13.91
N ARG A 49 23.12 -18.57 13.94
CA ARG A 49 23.06 -17.11 14.04
C ARG A 49 22.39 -16.48 12.82
N LEU A 50 22.74 -16.94 11.62
CA LEU A 50 22.14 -16.49 10.37
C LEU A 50 20.66 -16.88 10.30
N ALA A 51 20.31 -18.11 10.68
CA ALA A 51 18.93 -18.58 10.73
C ALA A 51 18.08 -17.74 11.71
N ALA A 52 18.59 -17.46 12.91
CA ALA A 52 17.89 -16.63 13.89
C ALA A 52 17.72 -15.17 13.41
N ALA A 53 18.74 -14.61 12.75
CA ALA A 53 18.66 -13.27 12.16
C ALA A 53 17.61 -13.21 11.04
N GLU A 54 17.53 -14.24 10.21
CA GLU A 54 16.56 -14.33 9.13
C GLU A 54 15.13 -14.52 9.65
N GLU A 55 14.95 -15.35 10.68
CA GLU A 55 13.65 -15.53 11.33
C GLU A 55 13.12 -14.21 11.90
N GLU A 56 13.98 -13.43 12.58
CA GLU A 56 13.62 -12.11 13.08
C GLU A 56 13.30 -11.12 11.96
N ARG A 57 14.00 -11.21 10.82
CA ARG A 57 13.70 -10.39 9.64
C ARG A 57 12.32 -10.73 9.08
N LEU A 58 12.05 -12.01 8.87
CA LEU A 58 10.77 -12.52 8.36
C LEU A 58 9.62 -12.15 9.30
N LYS A 59 9.77 -12.31 10.61
CA LYS A 59 8.76 -11.86 11.60
C LYS A 59 8.45 -10.38 11.47
N ARG A 60 9.48 -9.53 11.32
CA ARG A 60 9.29 -8.08 11.15
C ARG A 60 8.59 -7.76 9.84
N GLU A 61 8.96 -8.44 8.75
CA GLU A 61 8.33 -8.28 7.44
C GLU A 61 6.85 -8.64 7.51
N ILE A 62 6.52 -9.84 8.04
CA ILE A 62 5.13 -10.31 8.19
C ILE A 62 4.31 -9.35 9.05
N LEU A 63 4.85 -8.89 10.19
CA LEU A 63 4.14 -7.94 11.05
C LEU A 63 3.95 -6.56 10.39
N SER A 64 4.94 -6.11 9.63
CA SER A 64 4.87 -4.85 8.88
C SER A 64 3.80 -4.94 7.79
N GLU A 65 3.79 -6.04 7.04
CA GLU A 65 2.82 -6.31 5.98
C GLU A 65 1.41 -6.43 6.55
N ALA A 66 1.21 -7.20 7.62
CA ALA A 66 -0.08 -7.34 8.28
C ALA A 66 -0.63 -5.99 8.78
N ARG A 67 0.23 -5.16 9.38
CA ARG A 67 -0.14 -3.79 9.81
C ARG A 67 -0.52 -2.91 8.63
N LEU A 68 0.19 -3.02 7.52
CA LEU A 68 -0.09 -2.24 6.32
C LEU A 68 -1.41 -2.69 5.67
N ALA A 69 -1.66 -4.00 5.59
CA ALA A 69 -2.90 -4.57 5.09
C ALA A 69 -4.09 -4.09 5.92
N ALA A 70 -4.02 -4.22 7.25
CA ALA A 70 -5.09 -3.74 8.15
C ALA A 70 -5.37 -2.24 7.99
N ARG A 71 -4.32 -1.41 7.85
CA ARG A 71 -4.48 0.03 7.61
C ARG A 71 -5.13 0.32 6.26
N ARG A 72 -4.77 -0.43 5.22
CA ARG A 72 -5.36 -0.31 3.88
C ARG A 72 -6.85 -0.66 3.91
N GLU A 73 -7.22 -1.74 4.59
CA GLU A 73 -8.62 -2.15 4.75
C GLU A 73 -9.45 -1.10 5.49
N ILE A 74 -8.94 -0.58 6.61
CA ILE A 74 -9.62 0.48 7.35
C ILE A 74 -9.79 1.73 6.47
N LEU A 75 -8.74 2.14 5.76
CA LEU A 75 -8.82 3.31 4.89
C LEU A 75 -9.82 3.11 3.74
N ALA A 76 -9.81 1.92 3.13
CA ALA A 76 -10.76 1.55 2.08
C ALA A 76 -12.20 1.59 2.59
N ALA A 77 -12.47 1.00 3.76
CA ALA A 77 -13.80 1.03 4.38
C ALA A 77 -14.24 2.48 4.69
N LYS A 78 -13.32 3.32 5.17
CA LYS A 78 -13.61 4.74 5.42
C LYS A 78 -13.96 5.51 4.16
N HIS A 79 -13.23 5.29 3.07
CA HIS A 79 -13.51 5.91 1.78
C HIS A 79 -14.84 5.42 1.22
N GLN A 80 -15.14 4.12 1.31
CA GLN A 80 -16.42 3.56 0.89
C GLN A 80 -17.60 4.20 1.63
N LEU A 81 -17.49 4.40 2.94
CA LEU A 81 -18.54 5.09 3.73
C LEU A 81 -18.76 6.54 3.28
N ILE A 82 -17.68 7.26 2.98
CA ILE A 82 -17.78 8.63 2.45
C ILE A 82 -18.48 8.62 1.08
N GLU A 83 -18.05 7.74 0.16
CA GLU A 83 -18.64 7.62 -1.16
C GLU A 83 -20.12 7.26 -1.11
N GLU A 84 -20.50 6.30 -0.25
CA GLU A 84 -21.91 5.94 -0.05
C GLU A 84 -22.72 7.10 0.50
N THR A 85 -22.16 7.86 1.44
CA THR A 85 -22.82 9.04 2.01
C THR A 85 -23.05 10.10 0.94
N LEU A 86 -22.04 10.38 0.10
CA LEU A 86 -22.14 11.30 -1.03
C LEU A 86 -23.19 10.84 -2.06
N LYS A 87 -23.18 9.56 -2.43
CA LYS A 87 -24.18 8.98 -3.35
C LYS A 87 -25.60 9.14 -2.79
N ARG A 88 -25.81 8.78 -1.52
CA ARG A 88 -27.11 8.95 -0.83
C ARG A 88 -27.53 10.41 -0.73
N ALA A 89 -26.59 11.33 -0.51
CA ALA A 89 -26.86 12.76 -0.48
C ALA A 89 -27.30 13.26 -1.86
N ALA A 90 -26.61 12.88 -2.94
CA ALA A 90 -26.98 13.22 -4.31
C ALA A 90 -28.38 12.69 -4.69
N GLU A 91 -28.70 11.45 -4.32
CA GLU A 91 -30.03 10.87 -4.55
C GLU A 91 -31.14 11.56 -3.76
N LYS A 92 -30.88 11.95 -2.50
CA LYS A 92 -31.84 12.74 -1.72
C LYS A 92 -32.01 14.14 -2.28
N PHE A 93 -30.93 14.74 -2.77
CA PHE A 93 -30.94 16.07 -3.37
C PHE A 93 -31.78 16.11 -4.66
N THR A 94 -31.60 15.15 -5.58
CA THR A 94 -32.41 15.04 -6.81
C THR A 94 -33.90 14.82 -6.53
N LYS A 95 -34.23 14.08 -5.47
CA LYS A 95 -35.63 13.82 -5.08
C LYS A 95 -36.27 15.00 -4.32
N SER A 96 -35.48 15.94 -3.82
CA SER A 96 -35.97 17.06 -3.02
C SER A 96 -36.89 18.00 -3.81
N ARG A 97 -37.78 18.72 -3.10
CA ARG A 97 -38.71 19.70 -3.68
C ARG A 97 -38.00 20.99 -4.14
N ASN A 98 -36.86 21.31 -3.52
CA ASN A 98 -36.06 22.49 -3.83
C ASN A 98 -35.23 22.34 -5.10
N TYR A 99 -35.09 21.12 -5.59
CA TYR A 99 -34.34 20.80 -6.80
C TYR A 99 -34.91 21.52 -8.03
N GLU A 100 -36.24 21.56 -8.17
CA GLU A 100 -36.90 22.29 -9.27
C GLU A 100 -36.59 23.79 -9.24
N THR A 101 -36.71 24.41 -8.07
CA THR A 101 -36.47 25.83 -7.87
C THR A 101 -35.01 26.21 -8.16
N LEU A 102 -34.07 25.34 -7.77
CA LEU A 102 -32.64 25.53 -8.02
C LEU A 102 -32.32 25.46 -9.53
N LEU A 103 -32.86 24.47 -10.24
CA LEU A 103 -32.71 24.37 -11.70
C LEU A 103 -33.34 25.57 -12.41
N ALA A 104 -34.54 25.98 -11.99
CA ALA A 104 -35.21 27.16 -12.55
C ALA A 104 -34.38 28.44 -12.36
N ARG A 105 -33.72 28.60 -11.21
CA ARG A 105 -32.82 29.72 -10.94
C ARG A 105 -31.57 29.70 -11.82
N ILE A 106 -30.91 28.54 -11.96
CA ILE A 106 -29.72 28.39 -12.81
C ILE A 106 -30.05 28.73 -14.27
N VAL A 107 -31.20 28.26 -14.76
CA VAL A 107 -31.67 28.57 -16.12
C VAL A 107 -32.02 30.06 -16.26
N ALA A 108 -32.63 30.68 -15.24
CA ALA A 108 -32.97 32.09 -15.25
C ALA A 108 -31.73 33.01 -15.26
N GLU A 109 -30.67 32.64 -14.54
CA GLU A 109 -29.42 33.43 -14.46
C GLU A 109 -28.64 33.45 -15.79
N GLN A 110 -28.81 32.45 -16.67
CA GLN A 110 -28.05 32.33 -17.93
C GLN A 110 -28.78 32.85 -19.18
N GLY A 111 -30.00 33.39 -19.01
CA GLY A 111 -30.75 34.08 -20.08
C GLY A 111 -31.38 33.19 -21.16
N SER A 112 -32.26 33.78 -21.96
CA SER A 112 -33.20 33.10 -22.87
C SER A 112 -32.63 32.56 -24.20
N ARG A 113 -31.33 32.73 -24.48
CA ARG A 113 -30.67 32.27 -25.72
C ARG A 113 -29.95 30.92 -25.57
N THR A 114 -30.10 30.27 -24.43
CA THR A 114 -29.35 29.08 -24.05
C THR A 114 -30.21 27.84 -24.23
N ARG A 115 -29.67 26.79 -24.87
CA ARG A 115 -30.34 25.49 -24.93
C ARG A 115 -30.14 24.78 -23.61
N VAL A 116 -31.23 24.25 -23.08
CA VAL A 116 -31.24 23.50 -21.83
C VAL A 116 -31.16 22.03 -22.17
N LEU A 117 -30.27 21.28 -21.54
CA LEU A 117 -30.20 19.83 -21.64
C LEU A 117 -30.41 19.25 -20.24
N LEU A 118 -31.35 18.31 -20.12
CA LEU A 118 -31.75 17.69 -18.87
C LEU A 118 -31.65 16.17 -18.95
N SER A 119 -31.66 15.52 -17.78
CA SER A 119 -31.79 14.07 -17.69
C SER A 119 -33.15 13.61 -18.24
N ALA A 120 -33.20 12.40 -18.81
CA ALA A 120 -34.43 11.70 -19.18
C ALA A 120 -35.51 11.73 -18.07
N ALA A 121 -35.08 11.53 -16.81
CA ALA A 121 -35.96 11.51 -15.65
C ALA A 121 -36.49 12.91 -15.32
N ASP A 122 -35.65 13.93 -15.46
CA ASP A 122 -35.99 15.32 -15.17
C ASP A 122 -36.83 15.96 -16.26
N CYS A 123 -36.62 15.61 -17.54
CA CYS A 123 -37.50 15.97 -18.66
C CYS A 123 -38.94 15.49 -18.41
N LYS A 124 -39.12 14.26 -17.94
CA LYS A 124 -40.46 13.72 -17.62
C LYS A 124 -41.08 14.39 -16.39
N ARG A 125 -40.27 14.66 -15.37
CA ARG A 125 -40.73 15.25 -14.10
C ARG A 125 -41.10 16.72 -14.23
N PHE A 126 -40.36 17.48 -15.05
CA PHE A 126 -40.56 18.91 -15.25
C PHE A 126 -41.23 19.26 -16.58
N ALA A 127 -41.82 18.30 -17.28
CA ALA A 127 -42.49 18.50 -18.58
C ALA A 127 -43.54 19.64 -18.59
N LYS A 128 -44.10 19.98 -17.42
CA LYS A 128 -45.09 21.07 -17.27
C LYS A 128 -44.46 22.45 -17.05
N SER A 129 -43.17 22.50 -16.70
CA SER A 129 -42.48 23.73 -16.32
C SER A 129 -41.99 24.49 -17.55
N VAL A 130 -42.20 25.81 -17.57
CA VAL A 130 -41.99 26.67 -18.76
C VAL A 130 -40.54 26.64 -19.27
N TRP A 131 -39.58 26.49 -18.36
CA TRP A 131 -38.15 26.43 -18.65
C TRP A 131 -37.70 25.06 -19.21
N ALA A 132 -38.45 23.99 -18.95
CA ALA A 132 -38.14 22.63 -19.41
C ALA A 132 -38.81 22.28 -20.76
N LYS A 133 -39.76 23.08 -21.24
CA LYS A 133 -40.45 22.87 -22.53
C LYS A 133 -39.52 22.91 -23.76
N ARG A 134 -38.32 23.47 -23.63
CA ARG A 134 -37.30 23.55 -24.70
C ARG A 134 -36.04 22.74 -24.37
N ALA A 135 -36.14 21.80 -23.42
CA ALA A 135 -35.00 21.04 -22.97
C ALA A 135 -34.79 19.79 -23.84
N ASP A 136 -33.55 19.56 -24.28
CA ASP A 136 -33.13 18.34 -24.96
C ASP A 136 -32.69 17.29 -23.93
N GLU A 137 -32.77 16.01 -24.28
CA GLU A 137 -32.35 14.91 -23.41
C GLU A 137 -30.84 14.68 -23.47
N ALA A 138 -30.19 14.57 -22.31
CA ALA A 138 -28.78 14.22 -22.17
C ALA A 138 -28.60 13.03 -21.22
N PRO A 139 -27.54 12.22 -21.40
CA PRO A 139 -27.24 11.06 -20.56
C PRO A 139 -26.60 11.49 -19.22
N ILE A 140 -27.31 12.33 -18.46
CA ILE A 140 -26.90 12.80 -17.13
C ILE A 140 -27.80 12.21 -16.05
N LYS A 141 -27.25 11.92 -14.87
CA LYS A 141 -28.00 11.39 -13.73
C LYS A 141 -28.90 12.45 -13.07
N GLY A 142 -28.56 13.72 -13.24
CA GLY A 142 -29.31 14.89 -12.77
C GLY A 142 -28.53 16.18 -12.99
N GLY A 143 -29.23 17.30 -12.91
CA GLY A 143 -28.74 18.66 -13.11
C GLY A 143 -29.11 19.21 -14.49
N VAL A 144 -28.45 20.28 -14.89
CA VAL A 144 -28.72 20.96 -16.17
C VAL A 144 -27.42 21.23 -16.91
N ILE A 145 -27.40 20.93 -18.20
CA ILE A 145 -26.33 21.38 -19.10
C ILE A 145 -26.89 22.51 -19.94
N LEU A 146 -26.16 23.62 -19.99
CA LEU A 146 -26.55 24.83 -20.69
C LEU A 146 -25.62 25.04 -21.88
N ARG A 147 -26.15 24.86 -23.09
CA ARG A 147 -25.41 25.04 -24.33
C ARG A 147 -25.68 26.43 -24.90
N THR A 148 -24.65 27.27 -24.87
CA THR A 148 -24.64 28.59 -25.55
C THR A 148 -23.85 28.47 -26.86
N PRO A 149 -24.00 29.42 -27.82
CA PRO A 149 -23.25 29.39 -29.08
C PRO A 149 -21.72 29.43 -28.90
N ALA A 150 -21.23 29.90 -27.75
CA ALA A 150 -19.82 30.05 -27.48
C ALA A 150 -19.25 28.98 -26.53
N LYS A 151 -20.05 28.45 -25.59
CA LYS A 151 -19.59 27.51 -24.55
C LYS A 151 -20.71 26.59 -24.05
N ASP A 152 -20.34 25.36 -23.69
CA ASP A 152 -21.17 24.44 -22.93
C ASP A 152 -20.86 24.59 -21.44
N LEU A 153 -21.86 24.97 -20.64
CA LEU A 153 -21.77 25.07 -19.19
C LEU A 153 -22.43 23.85 -18.55
N ASN A 154 -21.64 23.05 -17.85
CA ASN A 154 -22.11 21.83 -17.20
C ASN A 154 -22.45 22.10 -15.73
N PHE A 155 -23.75 22.17 -15.41
CA PHE A 155 -24.28 22.21 -14.04
C PHE A 155 -24.95 20.87 -13.70
N SER A 156 -24.40 19.76 -14.19
CA SER A 156 -24.78 18.44 -13.71
C SER A 156 -24.45 18.30 -12.23
N ILE A 157 -25.26 17.51 -11.52
CA ILE A 157 -25.01 17.21 -10.11
C ILE A 157 -23.68 16.50 -9.98
N ASP A 158 -23.33 15.61 -10.92
CA ASP A 158 -22.02 14.95 -10.95
C ASP A 158 -20.88 15.97 -11.02
N ALA A 159 -20.95 16.99 -11.89
CA ALA A 159 -19.93 18.03 -11.99
C ALA A 159 -19.86 18.93 -10.75
N ALA A 160 -21.01 19.24 -10.13
CA ALA A 160 -21.04 20.02 -8.89
C ALA A 160 -20.45 19.24 -7.71
N PHE A 161 -20.74 17.94 -7.62
CA PHE A 161 -20.17 17.04 -6.62
C PHE A 161 -18.70 16.75 -6.86
N GLU A 162 -18.22 16.79 -8.12
CA GLU A 162 -16.80 16.66 -8.44
C GLU A 162 -16.04 17.95 -8.05
N ALA A 163 -16.60 19.12 -8.38
CA ALA A 163 -16.01 20.41 -8.03
C ALA A 163 -15.95 20.67 -6.51
N LEU A 164 -16.98 20.23 -5.77
CA LEU A 164 -17.06 20.35 -4.31
C LEU A 164 -16.61 19.07 -3.59
N GLY A 165 -16.18 18.05 -4.34
CA GLY A 165 -15.99 16.69 -3.82
C GLY A 165 -14.91 16.61 -2.75
N GLU A 166 -13.79 17.29 -2.96
CA GLU A 166 -12.68 17.32 -1.99
C GLU A 166 -13.09 18.03 -0.69
N GLU A 167 -13.78 19.16 -0.79
CA GLU A 167 -14.24 19.94 0.36
C GLU A 167 -15.32 19.19 1.15
N LEU A 168 -16.31 18.64 0.44
CA LEU A 168 -17.37 17.82 1.05
C LEU A 168 -16.79 16.56 1.69
N THR A 169 -15.81 15.92 1.06
CA THR A 169 -15.11 14.76 1.63
C THR A 169 -14.42 15.12 2.93
N LEU A 170 -13.75 16.28 3.00
CA LEU A 170 -13.10 16.74 4.22
C LEU A 170 -14.11 17.01 5.34
N GLN A 171 -15.21 17.69 5.03
CA GLN A 171 -16.28 17.98 6.00
C GLN A 171 -16.99 16.70 6.49
N ILE A 172 -17.25 15.76 5.58
CA ILE A 172 -17.84 14.45 5.94
C ILE A 172 -16.86 13.65 6.79
N ALA A 173 -15.57 13.65 6.44
CA ALA A 173 -14.55 12.97 7.22
C ALA A 173 -14.40 13.60 8.61
N GLU A 174 -14.50 14.92 8.73
CA GLU A 174 -14.54 15.60 10.01
C GLU A 174 -15.76 15.12 10.80
N ILE A 175 -16.98 15.27 10.29
CA ILE A 175 -18.20 14.86 11.01
C ILE A 175 -18.20 13.37 11.41
N LEU A 176 -17.77 12.48 10.51
CA LEU A 176 -17.79 11.03 10.74
C LEU A 176 -16.64 10.55 11.64
N TYR A 177 -15.47 11.21 11.60
CA TYR A 177 -14.26 10.75 12.29
C TYR A 177 -13.72 11.73 13.34
N SER A 178 -14.42 12.82 13.67
CA SER A 178 -14.02 13.84 14.66
C SER A 178 -13.66 13.29 16.05
N ASN A 179 -14.14 12.08 16.39
CA ASN A 179 -13.86 11.44 17.67
C ASN A 179 -12.65 10.48 17.64
N GLU A 180 -12.04 10.26 16.48
CA GLU A 180 -10.75 9.58 16.42
C GLU A 180 -9.66 10.59 16.78
N LYS A 181 -9.09 10.46 17.98
CA LYS A 181 -7.81 11.08 18.31
C LYS A 181 -6.78 10.63 17.28
N THR A 182 -6.58 11.44 16.24
CA THR A 182 -5.54 11.23 15.23
C THR A 182 -4.21 11.10 15.97
N PRO A 183 -3.53 9.94 15.91
CA PRO A 183 -2.21 9.84 16.53
C PRO A 183 -1.29 10.87 15.85
N PRO A 184 -0.52 11.65 16.61
CA PRO A 184 0.29 12.72 16.06
C PRO A 184 1.24 12.16 15.01
N ARG A 185 1.21 12.74 13.80
CA ARG A 185 2.25 12.54 12.80
C ARG A 185 3.57 12.93 13.46
N LYS A 186 4.38 11.95 13.89
CA LYS A 186 5.75 12.21 14.33
C LYS A 186 6.50 12.77 13.12
N SER A 187 6.70 14.08 13.10
CA SER A 187 7.59 14.76 12.18
C SER A 187 8.99 14.18 12.37
N THR A 188 9.41 13.33 11.45
CA THR A 188 10.81 12.97 11.29
C THR A 188 11.55 14.18 10.72
N SER A 189 11.88 15.14 11.57
CA SER A 189 12.84 16.21 11.28
C SER A 189 13.94 16.21 12.34
N LYS A 190 14.76 15.16 12.32
CA LYS A 190 16.09 15.17 12.95
C LYS A 190 17.05 14.42 12.04
N GLN A 191 17.47 15.07 10.96
CA GLN A 191 18.74 14.79 10.29
C GLN A 191 19.16 16.05 9.55
N GLY A 192 20.37 16.54 9.85
CA GLY A 192 21.04 17.57 9.06
C GLY A 192 21.32 18.90 9.78
N LYS A 193 22.20 18.90 10.80
CA LYS A 193 23.32 19.86 10.93
C LYS A 193 24.10 19.62 12.23
N LYS A 194 25.10 18.76 12.14
CA LYS A 194 26.33 18.85 12.93
C LYS A 194 27.45 18.27 12.06
N ARG A 195 28.14 19.15 11.34
CA ARG A 195 29.59 19.22 11.19
C ARG A 195 29.93 20.37 10.27
#